data_AF-A0A7V9PB65-F1
#
_entry.id   AF-A0A7V9PB65-F1
#
_cell.length_a   1.000
_cell.length_b   1.000
_cell.length_c   1.000
_cell.angle_alpha   90.00
_cell.angle_beta   90.00
_cell.angle_gamma   90.00
#
_symmetry.space_group_name_H-M   'P 1'
#
loop_
_entity.id
_entity.type
_entity.pdbx_description
1 polymer ?
#
loop_
_entity_poly.entity_id
_entity_poly.type
_entity_poly.pdbx_seq_one_letter_code
_entity_poly.pdbx_strand_id
1 'polypeptide(L)' 'MERDNMMHGARTALNQNSEIRAWCENFLKSRERETKTEMSDEEFEKHWRYHKPEIMHAGASEAMQAYKNAFPKS' A
#
# COMPACT_ATOMS: atom_id res chain seq x y z
N MET A 1 -12.48 -11.70 -14.57
CA MET A 1 -11.10 -12.20 -14.76
C MET A 1 -10.04 -11.09 -14.91
N GLU A 2 -10.37 -9.84 -15.25
CA GLU A 2 -9.35 -8.78 -15.44
C GLU A 2 -8.78 -8.17 -14.14
N ARG A 3 -9.56 -8.07 -13.06
CA ARG A 3 -9.09 -7.49 -11.79
C ARG A 3 -7.96 -8.30 -11.13
N ASP A 4 -7.96 -9.62 -11.33
CA ASP A 4 -7.02 -10.55 -10.72
C ASP A 4 -5.60 -10.42 -11.33
N ASN A 5 -5.50 -10.23 -12.65
CA ASN A 5 -4.21 -10.07 -13.34
C ASN A 5 -3.50 -8.76 -12.95
N MET A 6 -4.25 -7.68 -12.74
CA MET A 6 -3.69 -6.39 -12.34
C MET A 6 -3.14 -6.43 -10.91
N MET A 7 -3.82 -7.13 -10.00
CA MET A 7 -3.35 -7.33 -8.62
C MET A 7 -2.10 -8.22 -8.56
N HIS A 8 -2.04 -9.29 -9.36
CA HIS A 8 -0.84 -10.14 -9.45
C HIS A 8 0.37 -9.36 -9.99
N GLY A 9 0.20 -8.50 -11.00
CA GLY A 9 1.27 -7.66 -11.54
C GLY A 9 1.81 -6.64 -10.54
N ALA A 10 0.93 -5.97 -9.79
CA ALA A 10 1.32 -5.02 -8.75
C ALA A 10 2.10 -5.70 -7.61
N ARG A 11 1.69 -6.90 -7.21
CA ARG A 11 2.40 -7.68 -6.17
C ARG A 11 3.78 -8.12 -6.62
N THR A 12 3.92 -8.59 -7.86
CA THR A 12 5.24 -8.96 -8.43
C THR A 12 6.18 -7.75 -8.49
N ALA A 13 5.69 -6.58 -8.93
CA ALA A 13 6.49 -5.35 -8.96
C ALA A 13 6.97 -4.93 -7.57
N LEU A 14 6.10 -5.00 -6.56
CA LEU A 14 6.44 -4.69 -5.16
C LEU A 14 7.39 -5.72 -4.54
N ASN A 15 7.40 -6.96 -5.01
CA ASN A 15 8.34 -7.97 -4.54
C ASN A 15 9.73 -7.82 -5.19
N GLN A 16 9.81 -7.20 -6.37
CA GLN A 16 11.06 -7.03 -7.12
C GLN A 16 11.81 -5.73 -6.77
N ASN A 17 11.13 -4.71 -6.26
CA ASN A 17 11.74 -3.44 -5.90
C ASN A 17 11.36 -3.02 -4.48
N SER A 18 12.31 -3.14 -3.55
CA SER A 18 12.12 -2.84 -2.12
C SER A 18 11.87 -1.36 -1.84
N GLU A 19 12.39 -0.45 -2.67
CA GLU A 19 12.20 1.00 -2.50
C GLU A 19 10.77 1.40 -2.88
N ILE A 20 10.29 0.92 -4.03
CA ILE A 20 8.90 1.12 -4.46
C ILE A 20 7.95 0.49 -3.44
N ARG A 21 8.31 -0.69 -2.91
CA ARG A 21 7.53 -1.34 -1.85
C ARG A 21 7.44 -0.51 -0.59
N ALA A 22 8.56 0.03 -0.11
CA ALA A 22 8.59 0.86 1.09
C ALA A 22 7.76 2.14 0.90
N TRP A 23 7.84 2.78 -0.26
CA TRP A 23 7.00 3.94 -0.57
C TRP A 23 5.51 3.59 -0.56
N CYS A 24 5.14 2.49 -1.23
CA CYS A 24 3.75 2.03 -1.28
C CYS A 24 3.23 1.65 0.11
N GLU A 25 4.06 1.01 0.94
CA GLU A 25 3.71 0.68 2.33
C GLU A 25 3.41 1.93 3.14
N ASN A 26 4.26 2.96 3.05
CA ASN A 26 4.06 4.22 3.76
C ASN A 26 2.83 4.97 3.24
N PHE A 27 2.62 5.02 1.93
CA PHE A 27 1.44 5.63 1.32
C PHE A 27 0.14 4.99 1.85
N LEU A 28 0.07 3.66 1.88
CA LEU A 28 -1.09 2.95 2.39
C LEU A 28 -1.24 3.11 3.90
N LYS A 29 -0.14 3.13 4.67
CA LYS A 29 -0.16 3.38 6.10
C LYS A 29 -0.76 4.75 6.43
N SER A 30 -0.30 5.80 5.74
CA SER A 30 -0.81 7.16 5.93
C SER A 30 -2.30 7.25 5.62
N ARG A 31 -2.75 6.64 4.51
CA ARG A 31 -4.18 6.62 4.18
C ARG A 31 -5.02 5.84 5.16
N GLU A 32 -4.54 4.69 5.61
CA GLU A 32 -5.23 3.92 6.64
C GLU A 32 -5.37 4.74 7.93
N ARG A 33 -4.33 5.52 8.31
CA ARG A 33 -4.36 6.41 9.48
C ARG A 33 -5.43 7.49 9.35
N GLU A 34 -5.60 8.07 8.17
CA GLU A 34 -6.66 9.07 7.89
C GLU A 34 -8.07 8.49 8.03
N THR A 35 -8.25 7.19 7.81
CA THR A 35 -9.55 6.52 8.03
C THR A 35 -9.79 6.08 9.47
N LYS A 36 -8.75 6.09 10.32
CA LYS A 36 -8.77 5.61 11.71
C LYS A 36 -8.35 6.71 12.67
N THR A 37 -8.88 7.92 12.46
CA THR A 37 -8.59 9.10 13.29
C THR A 37 -8.99 8.91 14.76
N GLU A 38 -9.98 8.05 15.02
CA GLU A 38 -10.47 7.72 16.36
C GLU A 38 -9.50 6.83 17.16
N MET A 39 -8.57 6.13 16.50
CA MET A 39 -7.54 5.35 17.18
C MET A 39 -6.41 6.27 17.66
N SER A 40 -5.92 6.01 18.87
CA SER A 40 -4.63 6.52 19.31
C SER A 40 -3.49 5.96 18.44
N ASP A 41 -2.31 6.57 18.53
CA ASP A 41 -1.15 6.12 17.75
C ASP A 41 -0.73 4.69 18.13
N GLU A 42 -0.78 4.31 19.41
CA GLU A 42 -0.45 2.96 19.87
C GLU A 42 -1.46 1.91 19.34
N GLU A 43 -2.75 2.23 19.37
CA GLU A 43 -3.80 1.37 18.82
C GLU A 43 -3.67 1.24 17.31
N PHE A 44 -3.35 2.34 16.62
CA PHE A 44 -3.14 2.33 15.18
C PHE A 44 -1.91 1.51 14.78
N GLU A 45 -0.78 1.64 15.50
CA GLU A 45 0.41 0.82 15.22
C GLU A 45 0.13 -0.67 15.43
N LYS A 46 -0.66 -1.01 16.46
CA LYS A 46 -1.13 -2.39 16.66
C LYS A 46 -2.02 -2.84 15.50
N HIS A 47 -3.03 -2.04 15.12
CA HIS A 47 -3.91 -2.31 13.98
C HIS A 47 -3.11 -2.55 12.70
N TRP A 48 -2.18 -1.65 12.40
CA TRP A 48 -1.31 -1.71 11.24
C TRP A 48 -0.47 -2.99 11.23
N ARG A 49 0.15 -3.35 12.36
CA ARG A 49 0.96 -4.57 12.46
C ARG A 49 0.19 -5.83 12.07
N TYR A 50 -1.10 -5.92 12.42
CA TYR A 50 -1.92 -7.10 12.13
C TYR A 50 -2.53 -7.08 10.74
N HIS A 51 -3.01 -5.92 10.26
CA HIS A 51 -3.76 -5.83 9.00
C HIS A 51 -2.91 -5.44 7.80
N LYS A 52 -1.63 -5.06 8.01
CA LYS A 52 -0.72 -4.65 6.93
C LYS A 52 -0.72 -5.61 5.74
N PRO A 53 -0.61 -6.96 5.91
CA PRO A 53 -0.58 -7.85 4.75
C PRO A 53 -1.83 -7.75 3.86
N GLU A 54 -3.00 -7.61 4.48
CA GLU A 54 -4.29 -7.51 3.79
C GLU A 54 -4.47 -6.13 3.14
N ILE A 55 -4.12 -5.06 3.86
CA ILE A 55 -4.15 -3.69 3.34
C ILE A 55 -3.19 -3.54 2.16
N MET A 56 -1.96 -4.06 2.28
CA MET A 56 -0.99 -4.09 1.18
C MET A 56 -1.49 -4.90 -0.01
N HIS A 57 -2.22 -5.99 0.22
CA HIS A 57 -2.79 -6.78 -0.86
C HIS A 57 -3.92 -6.03 -1.58
N ALA A 58 -4.90 -5.52 -0.83
CA ALA A 58 -6.06 -4.81 -1.38
C ALA A 58 -5.65 -3.49 -2.06
N GLY A 59 -4.71 -2.76 -1.46
CA GLY A 59 -4.24 -1.45 -1.90
C GLY A 59 -3.07 -1.49 -2.90
N ALA A 60 -2.55 -2.67 -3.26
CA ALA A 60 -1.33 -2.79 -4.08
C ALA A 60 -1.43 -2.00 -5.41
N SER A 61 -2.55 -2.15 -6.12
CA SER A 61 -2.73 -1.49 -7.42
C SER A 61 -2.81 0.04 -7.28
N GLU A 62 -3.53 0.52 -6.26
CA GLU A 62 -3.71 1.94 -6.01
C GLU A 62 -2.38 2.58 -5.58
N ALA A 63 -1.65 1.95 -4.67
CA ALA A 63 -0.35 2.42 -4.22
C ALA A 63 0.66 2.48 -5.37
N MET A 64 0.67 1.48 -6.25
CA MET A 64 1.52 1.48 -7.44
C MET A 64 1.14 2.59 -8.43
N GLN A 65 -0.15 2.89 -8.58
CA GLN A 65 -0.59 3.99 -9.43
C GLN A 65 -0.20 5.34 -8.84
N ALA A 66 -0.38 5.52 -7.52
CA ALA A 66 0.06 6.71 -6.80
C ALA A 66 1.57 6.92 -6.93
N TYR A 67 2.37 5.86 -6.83
CA TYR A 67 3.82 5.93 -7.02
C TYR A 67 4.18 6.42 -8.43
N LYS A 68 3.56 5.84 -9.47
CA LYS A 68 3.79 6.26 -10.86
C LYS A 68 3.42 7.71 -11.11
N ASN A 69 2.36 8.19 -10.47
CA ASN A 69 1.93 9.58 -10.57
C ASN A 69 2.85 10.54 -9.80
N ALA A 70 3.39 10.12 -8.66
CA ALA A 70 4.35 10.90 -7.86
C ALA A 70 5.73 10.97 -8.52
N PHE A 71 6.11 9.93 -9.27
CA PHE A 71 7.40 9.83 -9.97
C PHE A 71 7.18 9.54 -11.46
N PRO A 72 6.63 10.51 -12.22
CA PRO A 72 6.43 10.33 -13.65
C PRO A 72 7.80 10.17 -14.33
N LYS A 73 7.94 9.17 -15.20
CA LYS A 73 9.13 9.05 -16.04
C LYS A 73 9.10 10.22 -17.03
N SER A 74 10.14 11.06 -16.98
CA SER A 74 10.39 12.14 -17.95
C SER A 74 10.59 11.60 -19.36
#